data_AF-A0A0K8VT18-F1
#
_entry.id   AF-A0A0K8VT18-F1
#
_cell.length_a   1.000
_cell.length_b   1.000
_cell.length_c   1.000
_cell.angle_alpha   90.00
_cell.angle_beta   90.00
_cell.angle_gamma   90.00
#
_symmetry.space_group_name_H-M   'P 1'
#
loop_
_entity.id
_entity.type
_entity.pdbx_description
1 polymer ?
#
loop_
_entity_poly.entity_id
_entity_poly.type
_entity_poly.pdbx_seq_one_letter_code
_entity_poly.pdbx_strand_id
1 'polypeptide(L)'
;MKRRLIFVKVTPMNLTIPHGGGAGGGAGGDYHTFSQLEDSLSNDTHDTRENGADLSTAFAFNEVAVLQADESVIKVQPQFGTACGPDDVVIFHLTIGDFDSTAYLIDLYSYSSKAAMDEPPYHLGYHYVLPNLLKRSDGNLEVPITCATRHRPMGMMQIGYLLVKPTKCIKLDMALTYTRYWNPKWTGLDVGHRGSGTSFKTKDSVIRENTITSLKNAVEHGADMVEFDVQLSKDLVPVVYHDFMIYVSLKAKGSCKPNDFLELPMRELTLDQLNNLKVYHTQEGRTREERCFHNDDQLEHQPFPSLADVLDAIDQHVGFNIEVKWSQRLKDGTMEEEFEHTIDRNLYVDCILNVVFRKAGDRRVVFSCFDPDICTMLRFKQNRYPVMFLTLGETTKYQKYLDPRGNTIEMAIYNSLAMELLGIVAHTEDLLRDPTKVNLAKSSGLVVFCWGDDNNCKDTIKFLKELGLHAIIYDKMDVLTSKEVKQSVFLLQAKESQNEILKLQALEMGKLWHDNVPVVHKKH
;
A
#
# COMPACT_ATOMS: atom_id res chain seq x y z
N MET A 1 -29.25 17.60 21.48
CA MET A 1 -28.09 18.51 21.38
C MET A 1 -27.54 18.44 19.97
N LYS A 2 -27.51 19.55 19.21
CA LYS A 2 -26.74 19.58 17.96
C LYS A 2 -25.27 19.39 18.34
N ARG A 3 -24.64 18.29 17.94
CA ARG A 3 -23.21 18.06 18.17
C ARG A 3 -22.45 19.17 17.44
N ARG A 4 -21.66 19.96 18.16
CA ARG A 4 -20.78 20.97 17.53
C ARG A 4 -19.62 20.22 16.88
N LEU A 5 -19.30 20.59 15.63
CA LEU A 5 -18.12 20.08 14.96
C LEU A 5 -16.87 20.59 15.68
N ILE A 6 -15.87 19.71 15.77
CA ILE A 6 -14.54 20.03 16.25
C ILE A 6 -13.65 20.16 15.02
N PHE A 7 -12.87 21.23 14.96
CA PHE A 7 -11.88 21.45 13.93
C PHE A 7 -10.50 21.15 14.52
N VAL A 8 -9.73 20.30 13.85
CA VAL A 8 -8.44 19.82 14.33
C VAL A 8 -7.34 20.40 13.46
N LYS A 9 -6.38 21.08 14.09
CA LYS A 9 -5.17 21.58 13.47
C LYS A 9 -3.98 20.82 14.02
N VAL A 10 -3.01 20.48 13.17
CA VAL A 10 -1.78 19.81 13.58
C VAL A 10 -0.62 20.68 13.13
N THR A 11 0.24 21.07 14.06
CA THR A 11 1.38 21.95 13.77
C THR A 11 2.66 21.23 14.19
N PRO A 12 3.54 20.84 13.25
CA PRO A 12 4.86 20.34 13.60
C PRO A 12 5.72 21.47 14.17
N MET A 13 6.43 21.19 15.26
CA MET A 13 7.24 22.14 16.00
C MET A 13 8.65 21.60 16.18
N ASN A 14 9.65 22.33 15.68
CA ASN A 14 11.05 21.98 15.87
C ASN A 14 11.46 22.25 17.33
N LEU A 15 11.97 21.23 18.00
CA LEU A 15 12.44 21.27 19.39
C LEU A 15 13.89 21.75 19.52
N THR A 16 14.63 21.85 18.42
CA THR A 16 16.00 22.37 18.45
C THR A 16 16.00 23.89 18.62
N ILE A 17 16.72 24.37 19.64
CA ILE A 17 17.01 25.80 19.80
C ILE A 17 18.25 26.10 18.95
N PRO A 18 18.19 27.08 18.02
CA PRO A 18 19.38 27.51 17.29
C PRO A 18 20.44 27.94 18.31
N HIS A 19 21.58 27.24 18.36
CA HIS A 19 22.73 27.75 19.08
C HIS A 19 23.23 28.97 18.30
N GLY A 20 22.98 30.17 18.83
CA GLY A 20 23.47 31.42 18.26
C GLY A 20 24.97 31.31 17.98
N GLY A 21 25.36 31.66 16.76
CA GLY A 21 26.73 31.52 16.25
C GLY A 21 27.76 32.11 17.21
N GLY A 22 28.58 31.24 17.78
CA GLY A 22 29.80 31.64 18.47
C GLY A 22 30.84 32.07 17.45
N ALA A 23 30.96 33.38 17.21
CA ALA A 23 32.10 33.98 16.54
C ALA A 23 32.62 35.19 17.34
N GLY A 24 33.78 34.99 17.96
CA GLY A 24 34.85 35.96 18.23
C GLY A 24 34.53 37.42 18.55
N GLY A 25 34.85 37.81 19.80
CA GLY A 25 35.63 39.02 20.09
C GLY A 25 34.89 40.36 20.14
N GLY A 26 34.72 40.91 21.35
CA GLY A 26 34.40 42.32 21.55
C GLY A 26 33.80 42.60 22.91
N ALA A 27 34.60 43.20 23.80
CA ALA A 27 34.19 43.60 25.13
C ALA A 27 33.15 44.74 25.12
N GLY A 28 32.20 44.70 26.06
CA GLY A 28 31.52 45.88 26.59
C GLY A 28 29.98 45.86 26.50
N GLY A 29 29.33 45.94 27.66
CA GLY A 29 27.96 46.46 27.80
C GLY A 29 26.95 45.48 28.38
N ASP A 30 26.60 45.70 29.65
CA ASP A 30 25.47 45.08 30.36
C ASP A 30 24.16 45.18 29.56
N TYR A 31 23.32 44.14 29.62
CA TYR A 31 21.91 44.18 30.04
C TYR A 31 21.34 42.76 30.04
N HIS A 32 21.02 42.26 31.23
CA HIS A 32 20.14 41.11 31.41
C HIS A 32 18.74 41.46 30.89
N THR A 33 18.27 40.72 29.89
CA THR A 33 16.83 40.60 29.60
C THR A 33 16.51 39.14 29.39
N PHE A 34 15.88 38.54 30.42
CA PHE A 34 15.01 37.38 30.25
C PHE A 34 13.94 37.78 29.23
N SER A 35 14.03 37.31 27.98
CA SER A 35 12.94 37.47 27.03
C SER A 35 11.84 36.47 27.40
N GLN A 36 10.70 37.06 27.76
CA GLN A 36 9.51 36.41 28.24
C GLN A 36 8.94 35.42 27.22
N LEU A 37 8.35 34.36 27.78
CA LEU A 37 7.55 33.31 27.16
C LEU A 37 6.17 33.81 26.68
N GLU A 38 6.07 35.07 26.24
CA GLU A 38 4.83 35.70 25.79
C GLU A 38 5.03 36.26 24.39
N ASP A 39 4.74 35.41 23.39
CA ASP A 39 4.07 35.79 22.13
C ASP A 39 3.84 34.52 21.30
N SER A 40 3.10 33.55 21.86
CA SER A 40 2.48 32.48 21.07
C SER A 40 1.05 32.90 20.70
N LEU A 41 0.96 33.94 19.87
CA LEU A 41 -0.25 34.34 19.18
C LEU A 41 -0.08 34.06 17.69
N SER A 42 -0.46 32.85 17.28
CA SER A 42 -1.29 32.60 16.10
C SER A 42 -1.01 33.42 14.81
N ASN A 43 0.25 33.61 14.41
CA ASN A 43 0.56 34.22 13.10
C ASN A 43 1.67 33.52 12.30
N ASP A 44 2.17 32.36 12.73
CA ASP A 44 3.29 31.71 12.06
C ASP A 44 2.84 30.55 11.16
N THR A 45 2.19 30.88 10.05
CA THR A 45 2.27 30.03 8.84
C THR A 45 3.29 30.56 7.84
N HIS A 46 4.03 31.64 8.17
CA HIS A 46 5.05 32.25 7.30
C HIS A 46 6.51 31.98 7.72
N ASP A 47 6.77 31.48 8.93
CA ASP A 47 8.14 31.38 9.48
C ASP A 47 8.92 30.10 9.15
N THR A 48 8.50 29.32 8.14
CA THR A 48 9.35 28.26 7.58
C THR A 48 10.29 28.76 6.48
N ARG A 49 10.21 30.03 6.06
CA ARG A 49 11.05 30.58 4.98
C ARG A 49 12.16 31.56 5.41
N GLU A 50 12.13 32.10 6.62
CA GLU A 50 13.07 33.17 7.03
C GLU A 50 14.17 32.76 8.03
N ASN A 51 14.37 31.46 8.29
CA ASN A 51 15.54 31.02 9.04
C ASN A 51 16.73 30.77 8.10
N GLY A 52 17.52 31.83 7.91
CA GLY A 52 18.69 31.87 7.06
C GLY A 52 19.84 30.94 7.44
N ALA A 53 20.43 30.39 6.39
CA ALA A 53 21.85 30.08 6.18
C ALA A 53 22.51 28.80 6.74
N ASP A 54 21.90 27.98 7.62
CA ASP A 54 22.53 26.68 8.03
C ASP A 54 21.54 25.53 8.36
N LEU A 55 20.29 25.59 7.87
CA LEU A 55 19.20 24.65 8.20
C LEU A 55 18.80 23.70 7.05
N SER A 56 19.75 23.00 6.43
CA SER A 56 19.42 22.14 5.26
C SER A 56 18.59 20.89 5.58
N THR A 57 18.23 20.61 6.84
CA THR A 57 17.60 19.33 7.26
C THR A 57 16.31 19.45 8.07
N ALA A 58 15.91 20.62 8.56
CA ALA A 58 14.72 20.77 9.41
C ALA A 58 13.51 21.30 8.63
N PHE A 59 13.00 20.52 7.67
CA PHE A 59 11.70 20.80 7.05
C PHE A 59 10.59 19.98 7.71
N ALA A 60 9.42 20.58 7.85
CA ALA A 60 8.21 19.90 8.28
C ALA A 60 7.02 20.48 7.50
N PHE A 61 6.38 19.65 6.69
CA PHE A 61 5.17 20.00 5.95
C PHE A 61 3.97 19.29 6.58
N ASN A 62 2.84 19.98 6.64
CA ASN A 62 1.59 19.40 7.10
C ASN A 62 0.49 19.64 6.06
N GLU A 63 -0.20 18.56 5.71
CA GLU A 63 -1.30 18.54 4.78
C GLU A 63 -2.44 17.69 5.34
N VAL A 64 -3.61 17.79 4.74
CA VAL A 64 -4.81 17.11 5.23
C VAL A 64 -5.67 16.61 4.08
N ALA A 65 -6.31 15.45 4.28
CA ALA A 65 -7.34 14.93 3.41
C ALA A 65 -8.54 14.47 4.25
N VAL A 66 -9.76 14.74 3.78
CA VAL A 66 -10.99 14.21 4.38
C VAL A 66 -11.50 13.15 3.41
N LEU A 67 -11.67 11.92 3.87
CA LEU A 67 -12.09 10.82 3.00
C LEU A 67 -13.59 10.89 2.68
N GLN A 68 -13.93 11.87 1.86
CA GLN A 68 -15.28 12.12 1.33
C GLN A 68 -15.20 12.62 -0.12
N ALA A 69 -16.35 12.75 -0.75
CA ALA A 69 -16.46 13.31 -2.10
C ALA A 69 -15.83 14.71 -2.16
N ASP A 70 -15.08 14.98 -3.23
CA ASP A 70 -14.44 16.26 -3.55
C ASP A 70 -13.39 16.80 -2.53
N GLU A 71 -13.14 16.11 -1.42
CA GLU A 71 -12.16 16.52 -0.39
C GLU A 71 -11.07 15.48 -0.08
N SER A 72 -11.07 14.38 -0.82
CA SER A 72 -10.21 13.22 -0.62
C SER A 72 -8.81 13.35 -1.22
N VAL A 73 -8.43 14.52 -1.73
CA VAL A 73 -7.06 14.81 -2.16
C VAL A 73 -6.35 15.58 -1.05
N ILE A 74 -5.08 15.23 -0.80
CA ILE A 74 -4.23 15.95 0.14
C ILE A 74 -4.15 17.43 -0.27
N LYS A 75 -4.42 18.32 0.69
CA LYS A 75 -4.36 19.77 0.54
C LYS A 75 -3.68 20.40 1.74
N VAL A 76 -3.20 21.63 1.58
CA VAL A 76 -2.69 22.43 2.70
C VAL A 76 -3.76 22.56 3.78
N GLN A 77 -3.36 22.31 5.03
CA GLN A 77 -4.28 22.43 6.16
C GLN A 77 -4.75 23.88 6.37
N PRO A 78 -6.06 24.14 6.57
CA PRO A 78 -6.55 25.48 6.87
C PRO A 78 -6.00 26.04 8.19
N GLN A 79 -5.97 27.37 8.31
CA GLN A 79 -5.42 28.08 9.49
C GLN A 79 -6.00 27.60 10.83
N PHE A 80 -7.30 27.29 10.86
CA PHE A 80 -8.01 26.82 12.06
C PHE A 80 -8.35 25.33 12.01
N GLY A 81 -7.59 24.57 11.24
CA GLY A 81 -7.75 23.12 11.11
C GLY A 81 -8.90 22.69 10.21
N THR A 82 -9.14 21.38 10.21
CA THR A 82 -10.14 20.71 9.38
C THR A 82 -11.23 20.13 10.27
N ALA A 83 -12.49 20.22 9.82
CA ALA A 83 -13.60 19.65 10.57
C ALA A 83 -13.47 18.13 10.68
N CYS A 84 -13.64 17.61 11.89
CA CYS A 84 -13.70 16.17 12.18
C CYS A 84 -15.08 15.84 12.78
N GLY A 85 -15.95 15.29 11.94
CA GLY A 85 -17.24 14.72 12.34
C GLY A 85 -17.11 13.33 12.98
N PRO A 86 -18.21 12.79 13.53
CA PRO A 86 -18.21 11.49 14.21
C PRO A 86 -17.99 10.30 13.27
N ASP A 87 -18.33 10.45 11.98
CA ASP A 87 -18.24 9.39 10.97
C ASP A 87 -17.15 9.70 9.93
N ASP A 88 -16.43 10.82 10.08
CA ASP A 88 -15.41 11.26 9.13
C ASP A 88 -14.08 10.55 9.40
N VAL A 89 -13.37 10.21 8.34
CA VAL A 89 -11.96 9.82 8.42
C VAL A 89 -11.13 10.97 7.86
N VAL A 90 -10.40 11.63 8.75
CA VAL A 90 -9.51 12.76 8.42
C VAL A 90 -8.07 12.32 8.60
N ILE A 91 -7.29 12.43 7.53
CA ILE A 91 -5.87 12.08 7.52
C ILE A 91 -5.06 13.36 7.56
N PHE A 92 -4.25 13.52 8.60
CA PHE A 92 -3.20 14.54 8.67
C PHE A 92 -1.89 13.92 8.21
N HIS A 93 -1.37 14.40 7.07
CA HIS A 93 -0.18 13.88 6.43
C HIS A 93 1.00 14.82 6.71
N LEU A 94 2.01 14.32 7.41
CA LEU A 94 3.17 15.11 7.80
C LEU A 94 4.44 14.55 7.16
N THR A 95 5.16 15.40 6.43
CA THR A 95 6.48 15.09 5.86
C THR A 95 7.55 15.78 6.68
N ILE A 96 8.37 15.01 7.40
CA ILE A 96 9.30 15.49 8.43
C ILE A 96 10.74 15.12 8.07
N GLY A 97 11.65 16.10 8.11
CA GLY A 97 13.09 15.90 7.88
C GLY A 97 13.86 15.39 9.09
N ASP A 98 13.54 15.90 10.29
CA ASP A 98 14.13 15.47 11.57
C ASP A 98 13.04 15.04 12.55
N PHE A 99 12.75 13.74 12.55
CA PHE A 99 11.69 13.16 13.38
C PHE A 99 11.98 13.28 14.88
N ASP A 100 13.22 13.00 15.30
CA ASP A 100 13.58 12.93 16.72
C ASP A 100 13.50 14.31 17.41
N SER A 101 13.63 15.38 16.62
CA SER A 101 13.53 16.76 17.09
C SER A 101 12.21 17.46 16.75
N THR A 102 11.17 16.74 16.29
CA THR A 102 9.88 17.35 15.94
C THR A 102 8.79 16.92 16.91
N ALA A 103 8.18 17.88 17.61
CA ALA A 103 6.91 17.69 18.33
C ALA A 103 5.72 18.07 17.46
N TYR A 104 4.53 17.65 17.86
CA TYR A 104 3.29 17.92 17.14
C TYR A 104 2.27 18.56 18.07
N LEU A 105 1.96 19.84 17.84
CA LEU A 105 0.89 20.54 18.54
C LEU A 105 -0.44 20.23 17.84
N ILE A 106 -1.39 19.70 18.60
CA ILE A 106 -2.74 19.43 18.13
C ILE A 106 -3.68 20.43 18.78
N ASP A 107 -4.20 21.37 18.01
CA ASP A 107 -5.16 22.38 18.45
C ASP A 107 -6.59 21.96 18.07
N LEU A 108 -7.53 22.16 19.00
CA LEU A 108 -8.95 21.88 18.83
C LEU A 108 -9.74 23.18 18.83
N TYR A 109 -10.44 23.45 17.74
CA TYR A 109 -11.27 24.63 17.56
C TYR A 109 -12.75 24.27 17.43
N SER A 110 -13.63 25.19 17.76
CA SER A 110 -15.06 25.04 17.49
C SER A 110 -15.74 26.38 17.23
N TYR A 111 -16.60 26.41 16.21
CA TYR A 111 -17.40 27.58 15.89
C TYR A 111 -18.67 27.63 16.75
N SER A 112 -19.09 28.85 17.10
CA SER A 112 -20.42 29.06 17.66
C SER A 112 -21.49 28.62 16.66
N SER A 113 -22.60 28.05 17.14
CA SER A 113 -23.72 27.65 16.27
C SER A 113 -24.41 28.84 15.56
N LYS A 114 -24.04 30.06 15.92
CA LYS A 114 -24.52 31.32 15.32
C LYS A 114 -23.37 32.15 14.74
N ALA A 115 -22.17 31.57 14.62
CA ALA A 115 -21.01 32.29 14.12
C ALA A 115 -21.28 32.81 12.70
N ALA A 116 -20.92 34.06 12.45
CA ALA A 116 -20.84 34.59 11.09
C ALA A 116 -19.64 33.94 10.36
N MET A 117 -19.62 33.98 9.01
CA MET A 117 -18.55 33.33 8.23
C MET A 117 -17.15 33.91 8.52
N ASP A 118 -17.08 35.13 9.03
CA ASP A 118 -15.88 35.89 9.35
C ASP A 118 -15.50 35.84 10.84
N GLU A 119 -16.30 35.21 11.69
CA GLU A 119 -16.01 35.09 13.12
C GLU A 119 -15.00 33.94 13.36
N PRO A 120 -13.83 34.21 13.98
CA PRO A 120 -12.84 33.17 14.24
C PRO A 120 -13.38 32.13 15.23
N PRO A 121 -12.96 30.86 15.13
CA PRO A 121 -13.45 29.84 16.02
C PRO A 121 -12.86 29.99 17.43
N TYR A 122 -13.57 29.45 18.41
CA TYR A 122 -13.08 29.37 19.78
C TYR A 122 -12.04 28.26 19.90
N HIS A 123 -10.85 28.59 20.42
CA HIS A 123 -9.83 27.60 20.78
C HIS A 123 -10.27 26.83 22.03
N LEU A 124 -10.67 25.57 21.87
CA LEU A 124 -11.17 24.72 22.95
C LEU A 124 -10.03 24.24 23.84
N GLY A 125 -8.98 23.72 23.21
CA GLY A 125 -7.86 23.11 23.91
C GLY A 125 -6.84 22.51 22.96
N TYR A 126 -5.75 22.03 23.54
CA TYR A 126 -4.59 21.57 22.80
C TYR A 126 -3.90 20.40 23.49
N HIS A 127 -3.01 19.72 22.75
CA HIS A 127 -2.06 18.76 23.29
C HIS A 127 -0.75 18.75 22.49
N TYR A 128 0.37 18.49 23.16
CA TYR A 128 1.67 18.29 22.51
C TYR A 128 1.98 16.79 22.44
N VAL A 129 2.11 16.25 21.24
CA VAL A 129 2.62 14.90 21.02
C VAL A 129 4.13 14.99 20.81
N LEU A 130 4.90 14.39 21.71
CA LEU A 130 6.35 14.30 21.60
C LEU A 130 6.75 13.06 20.77
N PRO A 131 7.86 13.10 20.03
CA PRO A 131 8.25 12.03 19.11
C PRO A 131 8.51 10.70 19.86
N ASN A 132 8.98 10.75 21.10
CA ASN A 132 9.20 9.58 21.94
C ASN A 132 7.91 8.83 22.35
N LEU A 133 6.73 9.42 22.17
CA LEU A 133 5.44 8.75 22.38
C LEU A 133 5.11 7.79 21.23
N LEU A 134 5.68 8.02 20.05
CA LEU A 134 5.45 7.26 18.83
C LEU A 134 6.44 6.09 18.74
N LYS A 135 6.20 5.04 19.54
CA LYS A 135 7.16 3.95 19.79
C LYS A 135 7.31 2.95 18.64
N ARG A 136 6.22 2.64 17.93
CA ARG A 136 6.20 1.67 16.82
C ARG A 136 5.95 2.38 15.50
N SER A 137 5.95 1.64 14.40
CA SER A 137 5.54 2.19 13.11
C SER A 137 4.07 2.59 13.06
N ASP A 138 3.23 2.07 13.96
CA ASP A 138 1.82 2.40 14.06
C ASP A 138 1.34 2.26 15.50
N GLY A 139 0.23 2.91 15.83
CA GLY A 139 -0.42 2.74 17.12
C GLY A 139 -1.49 3.78 17.41
N ASN A 140 -2.07 3.66 18.60
CA ASN A 140 -3.05 4.60 19.11
C ASN A 140 -2.50 5.27 20.37
N LEU A 141 -2.52 6.60 20.40
CA LEU A 141 -2.21 7.40 21.59
C LEU A 141 -3.51 7.76 22.31
N GLU A 142 -3.47 7.78 23.64
CA GLU A 142 -4.53 8.33 24.47
C GLU A 142 -3.94 9.50 25.27
N VAL A 143 -4.35 10.73 24.95
CA VAL A 143 -3.73 11.96 25.46
C VAL A 143 -4.76 12.92 26.06
N PRO A 144 -4.43 13.64 27.15
CA PRO A 144 -5.35 14.59 27.76
C PRO A 144 -5.51 15.86 26.93
N ILE A 145 -6.74 16.33 26.77
CA ILE A 145 -7.04 17.62 26.16
C ILE A 145 -6.85 18.71 27.22
N THR A 146 -5.90 19.62 27.01
CA THR A 146 -5.68 20.77 27.92
C THR A 146 -6.55 21.94 27.49
N CYS A 147 -7.36 22.49 28.40
CA CYS A 147 -8.19 23.66 28.11
C CYS A 147 -7.33 24.87 27.72
N ALA A 148 -7.61 25.49 26.58
CA ALA A 148 -6.83 26.62 26.08
C ALA A 148 -6.85 27.84 27.03
N THR A 149 -7.97 28.08 27.73
CA THR A 149 -8.14 29.27 28.59
C THR A 149 -7.84 29.02 30.07
N ARG A 150 -8.01 27.78 30.54
CA ARG A 150 -7.90 27.44 31.98
C ARG A 150 -6.73 26.50 32.30
N HIS A 151 -6.02 26.01 31.28
CA HIS A 151 -4.89 25.06 31.41
C HIS A 151 -5.17 23.85 32.30
N ARG A 152 -6.42 23.37 32.30
CA ARG A 152 -6.85 22.19 33.05
C ARG A 152 -7.32 21.08 32.09
N PRO A 153 -7.18 19.80 32.45
CA PRO A 153 -7.68 18.71 31.63
C PRO A 153 -9.20 18.81 31.40
N MET A 154 -9.64 18.68 30.15
CA MET A 154 -11.05 18.69 29.75
C MET A 154 -11.60 17.30 29.44
N GLY A 155 -10.73 16.37 29.09
CA GLY A 155 -11.07 15.02 28.65
C GLY A 155 -9.86 14.35 28.02
N MET A 156 -10.10 13.22 27.34
CA MET A 156 -9.09 12.46 26.61
C MET A 156 -9.38 12.50 25.11
N MET A 157 -8.34 12.49 24.30
CA MET A 157 -8.38 12.34 22.85
C MET A 157 -7.60 11.09 22.47
N GLN A 158 -8.14 10.31 21.53
CA GLN A 158 -7.46 9.17 20.94
C GLN A 158 -6.95 9.53 19.54
N ILE A 159 -5.68 9.23 19.26
CA ILE A 159 -5.03 9.55 17.98
C ILE A 159 -4.38 8.28 17.43
N GLY A 160 -4.85 7.82 16.28
CA GLY A 160 -4.14 6.81 15.48
C GLY A 160 -2.97 7.45 14.73
N TYR A 161 -1.84 6.76 14.65
CA TYR A 161 -0.67 7.22 13.90
C TYR A 161 -0.06 6.10 13.06
N LEU A 162 0.55 6.49 11.94
CA LEU A 162 1.38 5.67 11.08
C LEU A 162 2.67 6.43 10.77
N LEU A 163 3.81 5.83 11.07
CA LEU A 163 5.15 6.32 10.74
C LEU A 163 5.68 5.57 9.52
N VAL A 164 5.86 6.28 8.41
CA VAL A 164 6.55 5.74 7.23
C VAL A 164 8.00 6.17 7.26
N LYS A 165 8.92 5.22 7.43
CA LYS A 165 10.37 5.50 7.47
C LYS A 165 11.00 5.19 6.11
N PRO A 166 12.02 5.94 5.67
CA PRO A 166 12.76 5.63 4.46
C PRO A 166 13.35 4.22 4.51
N THR A 167 13.26 3.51 3.40
CA THR A 167 13.81 2.16 3.26
C THR A 167 15.31 2.22 3.00
N LYS A 168 16.13 1.64 3.90
CA LYS A 168 17.61 1.68 3.78
C LYS A 168 18.16 0.73 2.70
N CYS A 169 17.39 -0.27 2.29
CA CYS A 169 17.83 -1.34 1.40
C CYS A 169 17.65 -1.02 -0.10
N ILE A 170 17.06 0.12 -0.46
CA ILE A 170 16.74 0.46 -1.85
C ILE A 170 17.31 1.83 -2.18
N LYS A 171 17.97 1.93 -3.34
CA LYS A 171 18.42 3.21 -3.91
C LYS A 171 17.37 3.70 -4.89
N LEU A 172 16.80 4.86 -4.60
CA LEU A 172 15.81 5.52 -5.44
C LEU A 172 16.43 6.80 -5.98
N ASP A 173 16.68 6.84 -7.29
CA ASP A 173 17.27 7.99 -8.00
C ASP A 173 16.25 8.72 -8.89
N MET A 174 14.98 8.31 -8.80
CA MET A 174 13.86 8.82 -9.60
C MET A 174 14.00 8.61 -11.12
N ALA A 175 14.98 7.85 -11.60
CA ALA A 175 15.21 7.65 -13.04
C ALA A 175 14.07 6.88 -13.73
N LEU A 176 13.37 6.02 -12.99
CA LEU A 176 12.24 5.24 -13.46
C LEU A 176 11.10 5.24 -12.44
N THR A 177 9.90 5.60 -12.89
CA THR A 177 8.69 5.57 -12.06
C THR A 177 7.48 5.07 -12.84
N TYR A 178 6.72 4.18 -12.20
CA TYR A 178 5.40 3.75 -12.67
C TYR A 178 4.30 4.00 -11.62
N THR A 179 4.56 4.77 -10.57
CA THR A 179 3.62 4.98 -9.45
C THR A 179 2.22 5.38 -9.90
N ARG A 180 2.13 6.19 -10.95
CA ARG A 180 0.87 6.67 -11.55
C ARG A 180 0.71 6.27 -13.01
N TYR A 181 1.56 5.37 -13.50
CA TYR A 181 1.56 4.98 -14.91
C TYR A 181 0.74 3.71 -15.12
N TRP A 182 -0.26 3.83 -15.98
CA TRP A 182 -0.93 2.69 -16.59
C TRP A 182 -1.06 2.96 -18.09
N ASN A 183 -0.70 1.98 -18.93
CA ASN A 183 -0.83 2.17 -20.38
C ASN A 183 -2.33 2.18 -20.74
N PRO A 184 -2.85 3.22 -21.41
CA PRO A 184 -4.27 3.28 -21.78
C PRO A 184 -4.74 2.13 -22.68
N LYS A 185 -3.81 1.45 -23.38
CA LYS A 185 -4.12 0.26 -24.19
C LYS A 185 -4.31 -1.02 -23.35
N TRP A 186 -3.92 -1.00 -22.07
CA TRP A 186 -4.09 -2.14 -21.17
C TRP A 186 -5.49 -2.10 -20.55
N THR A 187 -6.43 -2.75 -21.24
CA THR A 187 -7.83 -2.85 -20.82
C THR A 187 -8.26 -4.30 -20.82
N GLY A 188 -9.04 -4.72 -19.83
CA GLY A 188 -9.54 -6.09 -19.71
C GLY A 188 -8.45 -7.15 -19.68
N LEU A 189 -7.32 -6.87 -19.01
CA LEU A 189 -6.23 -7.83 -18.83
C LEU A 189 -6.70 -9.05 -18.03
N ASP A 190 -6.17 -10.21 -18.40
CA ASP A 190 -6.47 -11.48 -17.75
C ASP A 190 -5.42 -11.77 -16.67
N VAL A 191 -5.86 -11.90 -15.41
CA VAL A 191 -4.98 -12.09 -14.26
C VAL A 191 -5.27 -13.41 -13.57
N GLY A 192 -4.28 -14.31 -13.53
CA GLY A 192 -4.42 -15.61 -12.87
C GLY A 192 -4.36 -15.50 -11.36
N HIS A 193 -5.48 -15.74 -10.68
CA HIS A 193 -5.60 -15.69 -9.22
C HIS A 193 -4.78 -16.83 -8.58
N ARG A 194 -3.83 -16.52 -7.70
CA ARG A 194 -2.87 -17.50 -7.11
C ARG A 194 -2.21 -18.39 -8.16
N GLY A 195 -2.06 -17.86 -9.37
CA GLY A 195 -1.82 -18.63 -10.60
C GLY A 195 -3.08 -19.29 -11.14
N SER A 196 -3.34 -20.54 -10.76
CA SER A 196 -4.39 -21.38 -11.37
C SER A 196 -5.71 -21.42 -10.58
N GLY A 197 -5.87 -20.53 -9.60
CA GLY A 197 -7.07 -20.40 -8.78
C GLY A 197 -7.05 -21.19 -7.48
N THR A 198 -8.17 -21.14 -6.76
CA THR A 198 -8.31 -21.75 -5.44
C THR A 198 -8.40 -23.27 -5.48
N SER A 199 -7.33 -23.95 -5.06
CA SER A 199 -7.21 -25.40 -5.11
C SER A 199 -7.89 -26.10 -3.91
N PHE A 200 -8.15 -25.35 -2.83
CA PHE A 200 -8.80 -25.89 -1.63
C PHE A 200 -10.33 -25.68 -1.62
N LYS A 201 -10.92 -24.82 -2.45
CA LYS A 201 -12.40 -24.69 -2.50
C LYS A 201 -13.09 -25.84 -3.23
N THR A 202 -12.53 -26.31 -4.35
CA THR A 202 -13.13 -27.37 -5.20
C THR A 202 -12.34 -28.68 -5.16
N LYS A 203 -12.99 -29.84 -5.32
CA LYS A 203 -12.31 -31.16 -5.31
C LYS A 203 -11.57 -31.48 -6.63
N ASP A 204 -11.80 -30.70 -7.68
CA ASP A 204 -11.33 -31.00 -9.03
C ASP A 204 -9.96 -30.37 -9.37
N SER A 205 -9.37 -29.60 -8.46
CA SER A 205 -8.07 -28.94 -8.74
C SER A 205 -6.91 -29.91 -8.56
N VAL A 206 -6.11 -30.08 -9.62
CA VAL A 206 -4.90 -30.92 -9.62
C VAL A 206 -3.66 -30.12 -9.22
N ILE A 207 -3.68 -28.81 -9.45
CA ILE A 207 -2.56 -27.91 -9.17
C ILE A 207 -2.85 -27.14 -7.89
N ARG A 208 -1.87 -27.10 -6.98
CA ARG A 208 -1.95 -26.37 -5.72
C ARG A 208 -1.75 -24.87 -5.96
N GLU A 209 -2.63 -24.05 -5.40
CA GLU A 209 -2.54 -22.59 -5.45
C GLU A 209 -1.23 -22.04 -4.86
N ASN A 210 -0.79 -20.85 -5.32
CA ASN A 210 0.42 -20.18 -4.82
C ASN A 210 1.70 -21.05 -4.93
N THR A 211 1.81 -21.84 -6.00
CA THR A 211 3.02 -22.62 -6.34
C THR A 211 3.64 -22.12 -7.64
N ILE A 212 4.92 -22.39 -7.89
CA ILE A 212 5.57 -22.01 -9.15
C ILE A 212 4.82 -22.67 -10.33
N THR A 213 4.41 -23.93 -10.18
CA THR A 213 3.59 -24.62 -11.18
C THR A 213 2.25 -23.92 -11.42
N SER A 214 1.52 -23.50 -10.38
CA SER A 214 0.23 -22.82 -10.60
C SER A 214 0.37 -21.51 -11.37
N LEU A 215 1.46 -20.79 -11.12
CA LEU A 215 1.79 -19.54 -11.81
C LEU A 215 2.18 -19.80 -13.26
N LYS A 216 3.08 -20.76 -13.53
CA LYS A 216 3.47 -21.14 -14.90
C LYS A 216 2.27 -21.63 -15.71
N ASN A 217 1.42 -22.45 -15.11
CA ASN A 217 0.20 -22.94 -15.77
C ASN A 217 -0.72 -21.78 -16.17
N ALA A 218 -0.90 -20.76 -15.33
CA ALA A 218 -1.68 -19.57 -15.70
C ALA A 218 -1.09 -18.83 -16.90
N VAL A 219 0.24 -18.66 -16.91
CA VAL A 219 1.00 -18.02 -18.01
C VAL A 219 0.84 -18.80 -19.31
N GLU A 220 0.96 -20.13 -19.27
CA GLU A 220 0.77 -21.01 -20.43
C GLU A 220 -0.64 -20.90 -21.02
N HIS A 221 -1.63 -20.56 -20.19
CA HIS A 221 -3.03 -20.33 -20.58
C HIS A 221 -3.35 -18.84 -20.83
N GLY A 222 -2.34 -18.02 -21.11
CA GLY A 222 -2.53 -16.68 -21.65
C GLY A 222 -2.73 -15.57 -20.60
N ALA A 223 -2.33 -15.80 -19.35
CA ALA A 223 -2.32 -14.75 -18.34
C ALA A 223 -1.42 -13.58 -18.75
N ASP A 224 -1.98 -12.37 -18.77
CA ASP A 224 -1.19 -11.14 -18.91
C ASP A 224 -0.40 -10.89 -17.60
N MET A 225 -1.06 -11.13 -16.46
CA MET A 225 -0.45 -11.06 -15.14
C MET A 225 -0.78 -12.31 -14.30
N VAL A 226 0.06 -12.61 -13.31
CA VAL A 226 -0.29 -13.53 -12.24
C VAL A 226 -0.40 -12.78 -10.92
N GLU A 227 -1.43 -13.10 -10.16
CA GLU A 227 -1.65 -12.61 -8.80
C GLU A 227 -1.25 -13.72 -7.81
N PHE A 228 -0.63 -13.30 -6.70
CA PHE A 228 -0.30 -14.20 -5.59
C PHE A 228 -0.06 -13.43 -4.29
N ASP A 229 -0.23 -14.16 -3.18
CA ASP A 229 -0.15 -13.66 -1.82
C ASP A 229 1.25 -13.73 -1.24
N VAL A 230 1.73 -12.67 -0.61
CA VAL A 230 3.04 -12.63 0.06
C VAL A 230 2.89 -12.25 1.52
N GLN A 231 3.54 -13.04 2.38
CA GLN A 231 3.72 -12.75 3.80
C GLN A 231 5.09 -13.20 4.29
N LEU A 232 5.54 -12.71 5.45
CA LEU A 232 6.86 -13.06 6.00
C LEU A 232 6.82 -14.32 6.87
N SER A 233 7.82 -15.19 6.68
CA SER A 233 8.19 -16.24 7.65
C SER A 233 8.85 -15.63 8.91
N LYS A 234 9.09 -16.47 9.92
CA LYS A 234 9.75 -16.08 11.18
C LYS A 234 11.12 -15.44 10.98
N ASP A 235 11.89 -15.95 10.01
CA ASP A 235 13.21 -15.48 9.62
C ASP A 235 13.17 -14.35 8.58
N LEU A 236 12.02 -13.68 8.45
CA LEU A 236 11.80 -12.49 7.62
C LEU A 236 11.96 -12.73 6.11
N VAL A 237 11.77 -13.97 5.66
CA VAL A 237 11.77 -14.30 4.23
C VAL A 237 10.36 -14.09 3.67
N PRO A 238 10.18 -13.33 2.58
CA PRO A 238 8.88 -13.25 1.91
C PRO A 238 8.53 -14.59 1.25
N VAL A 239 7.42 -15.17 1.70
CA VAL A 239 6.88 -16.47 1.27
C VAL A 239 5.57 -16.25 0.55
N VAL A 240 5.37 -17.01 -0.54
CA VAL A 240 4.14 -16.96 -1.32
C VAL A 240 3.11 -17.95 -0.75
N TYR A 241 2.12 -17.44 -0.02
CA TYR A 241 1.09 -18.24 0.66
C TYR A 241 -0.09 -17.37 1.15
N HIS A 242 -1.32 -17.87 1.01
CA HIS A 242 -2.54 -17.09 1.27
C HIS A 242 -2.96 -17.04 2.74
N ASP A 243 -3.13 -18.19 3.40
CA ASP A 243 -3.74 -18.24 4.73
C ASP A 243 -2.75 -17.74 5.81
N PHE A 244 -3.24 -17.02 6.82
CA PHE A 244 -2.40 -16.61 7.96
C PHE A 244 -2.05 -17.80 8.87
N MET A 245 -2.95 -18.79 8.96
CA MET A 245 -2.82 -19.97 9.82
C MET A 245 -2.48 -21.21 8.98
N ILE A 246 -1.74 -22.13 9.58
CA ILE A 246 -1.40 -23.43 9.01
C ILE A 246 -1.55 -24.52 10.08
N TYR A 247 -1.71 -25.76 9.65
CA TYR A 247 -1.69 -26.92 10.55
C TYR A 247 -0.40 -27.71 10.39
N VAL A 248 0.26 -28.04 11.49
CA VAL A 248 1.46 -28.91 11.51
C VAL A 248 1.15 -30.21 12.23
N SER A 249 1.61 -31.34 11.68
CA SER A 249 1.50 -32.62 12.38
C SER A 249 2.63 -32.84 13.38
N LEU A 250 2.27 -33.25 14.60
CA LEU A 250 3.17 -33.54 15.72
C LEU A 250 3.74 -34.97 15.70
N LYS A 251 3.40 -35.80 14.70
CA LYS A 251 3.89 -37.19 14.57
C LYS A 251 4.37 -37.52 13.15
N ALA A 252 5.26 -38.50 13.04
CA ALA A 252 5.73 -39.05 11.78
C ALA A 252 4.63 -39.78 10.99
N LYS A 253 4.81 -39.92 9.67
CA LYS A 253 3.84 -40.52 8.71
C LYS A 253 3.30 -41.88 9.21
N GLY A 254 1.98 -42.05 9.14
CA GLY A 254 1.29 -43.36 9.30
C GLY A 254 0.47 -43.56 10.57
N SER A 255 0.49 -42.61 11.53
CA SER A 255 -0.26 -42.75 12.79
C SER A 255 -0.88 -41.44 13.32
N CYS A 256 -1.21 -40.49 12.42
CA CYS A 256 -1.75 -39.19 12.83
C CYS A 256 -3.22 -39.34 13.26
N LYS A 257 -3.49 -39.07 14.54
CA LYS A 257 -4.83 -38.93 15.11
C LYS A 257 -5.27 -37.46 15.06
N PRO A 258 -6.57 -37.16 15.24
CA PRO A 258 -7.09 -35.78 15.21
C PRO A 258 -6.40 -34.80 16.19
N ASN A 259 -5.91 -35.29 17.34
CA ASN A 259 -5.19 -34.47 18.33
C ASN A 259 -3.70 -34.26 18.00
N ASP A 260 -3.21 -34.81 16.87
CA ASP A 260 -1.82 -34.71 16.47
C ASP A 260 -1.57 -33.51 15.54
N PHE A 261 -2.56 -32.63 15.35
CA PHE A 261 -2.42 -31.39 14.56
C PHE A 261 -2.40 -30.18 15.48
N LEU A 262 -1.47 -29.27 15.22
CA LEU A 262 -1.36 -27.97 15.88
C LEU A 262 -1.64 -26.88 14.84
N GLU A 263 -2.60 -26.01 15.10
CA GLU A 263 -2.82 -24.78 14.31
C GLU A 263 -1.88 -23.70 14.84
N LEU A 264 -1.15 -23.03 13.95
CA LEU A 264 -0.26 -21.93 14.29
C LEU A 264 -0.17 -20.93 13.14
N PRO A 265 0.17 -19.65 13.42
CA PRO A 265 0.44 -18.69 12.37
C PRO A 265 1.64 -19.12 11.53
N MET A 266 1.55 -18.97 10.20
CA MET A 266 2.64 -19.29 9.28
C MET A 266 3.93 -18.54 9.65
N ARG A 267 3.78 -17.27 10.04
CA ARG A 267 4.87 -16.37 10.48
C ARG A 267 5.65 -16.83 11.72
N GLU A 268 5.19 -17.86 12.43
CA GLU A 268 5.91 -18.46 13.57
C GLU A 268 6.90 -19.57 13.16
N LEU A 269 6.96 -19.92 11.88
CA LEU A 269 7.90 -20.88 11.31
C LEU A 269 8.88 -20.17 10.37
N THR A 270 10.14 -20.61 10.38
CA THR A 270 11.14 -20.21 9.37
C THR A 270 10.82 -20.84 8.01
N LEU A 271 11.33 -20.28 6.91
CA LEU A 271 11.15 -20.88 5.58
C LEU A 271 11.64 -22.33 5.53
N ASP A 272 12.79 -22.61 6.14
CA ASP A 272 13.32 -23.98 6.22
C ASP A 272 12.35 -24.93 6.94
N GLN A 273 11.73 -24.47 8.04
CA GLN A 273 10.72 -25.27 8.75
C GLN A 273 9.45 -25.46 7.91
N LEU A 274 8.98 -24.44 7.19
CA LEU A 274 7.80 -24.54 6.33
C LEU A 274 7.99 -25.59 5.22
N ASN A 275 9.20 -25.67 4.66
CA ASN A 275 9.53 -26.62 3.60
C ASN A 275 9.77 -28.04 4.10
N ASN A 276 10.28 -28.21 5.33
CA ASN A 276 10.67 -29.52 5.87
C ASN A 276 9.59 -30.16 6.76
N LEU A 277 8.66 -29.38 7.33
CA LEU A 277 7.59 -29.92 8.16
C LEU A 277 6.42 -30.43 7.33
N LYS A 278 5.67 -31.39 7.88
CA LYS A 278 4.39 -31.81 7.29
C LYS A 278 3.31 -30.76 7.63
N VAL A 279 3.21 -29.76 6.77
CA VAL A 279 2.25 -28.66 6.87
C VAL A 279 1.01 -28.94 6.02
N TYR A 280 -0.15 -28.60 6.56
CA TYR A 280 -1.46 -28.78 5.95
C TYR A 280 -2.17 -27.45 5.81
N HIS A 281 -2.94 -27.31 4.74
CA HIS A 281 -3.79 -26.14 4.55
C HIS A 281 -4.89 -26.09 5.63
N THR A 282 -5.34 -24.89 6.00
CA THR A 282 -6.38 -24.67 7.03
C THR A 282 -7.61 -25.55 6.81
N GLN A 283 -8.04 -25.66 5.54
CA GLN A 283 -9.18 -26.50 5.18
C GLN A 283 -8.92 -27.99 5.42
N GLU A 284 -7.73 -28.51 5.11
CA GLU A 284 -7.39 -29.91 5.36
C GLU A 284 -7.30 -30.21 6.85
N GLY A 285 -6.73 -29.29 7.64
CA GLY A 285 -6.69 -29.41 9.10
C GLY A 285 -8.08 -29.43 9.72
N ARG A 286 -8.98 -28.54 9.26
CA ARG A 286 -10.36 -28.46 9.74
C ARG A 286 -11.24 -29.63 9.31
N THR A 287 -11.22 -29.99 8.03
CA THR A 287 -12.05 -31.09 7.51
C THR A 287 -11.47 -32.47 7.84
N ARG A 288 -10.17 -32.54 8.14
CA ARG A 288 -9.43 -33.78 8.39
C ARG A 288 -9.42 -34.72 7.18
N GLU A 289 -9.67 -34.18 5.99
CA GLU A 289 -9.55 -34.86 4.71
C GLU A 289 -8.23 -34.42 4.06
N GLU A 290 -7.27 -35.33 3.92
CA GLU A 290 -6.04 -35.06 3.16
C GLU A 290 -6.42 -34.95 1.67
N ARG A 291 -6.19 -33.77 1.07
CA ARG A 291 -6.40 -33.63 -0.37
C ARG A 291 -5.21 -34.25 -1.09
N CYS A 292 -5.48 -34.89 -2.22
CA CYS A 292 -4.48 -35.60 -3.00
C CYS A 292 -3.61 -34.63 -3.81
N PHE A 293 -2.97 -33.65 -3.17
CA PHE A 293 -1.72 -33.10 -3.66
C PHE A 293 -0.64 -34.07 -3.19
N HIS A 294 -0.52 -35.21 -3.86
CA HIS A 294 0.55 -36.16 -3.56
C HIS A 294 1.87 -35.41 -3.58
N ASN A 295 2.79 -35.73 -2.65
CA ASN A 295 4.13 -35.15 -2.58
C ASN A 295 4.81 -35.40 -3.94
N ASP A 296 4.63 -34.48 -4.89
CA ASP A 296 5.37 -34.47 -6.12
C ASP A 296 6.76 -33.99 -5.71
N ASP A 297 7.77 -34.84 -5.92
CA ASP A 297 9.14 -34.54 -5.53
C ASP A 297 9.71 -33.33 -6.27
N GLN A 298 9.02 -32.80 -7.29
CA GLN A 298 9.43 -31.56 -7.95
C GLN A 298 9.18 -30.35 -7.05
N LEU A 299 10.26 -29.59 -6.84
CA LEU A 299 10.29 -28.37 -6.05
C LEU A 299 9.21 -27.35 -6.45
N GLU A 300 8.86 -27.26 -7.74
CA GLU A 300 7.90 -26.27 -8.25
C GLU A 300 6.44 -26.52 -7.82
N HIS A 301 6.12 -27.76 -7.43
CA HIS A 301 4.81 -28.16 -6.90
C HIS A 301 4.71 -27.97 -5.38
N GLN A 302 5.83 -27.71 -4.70
CA GLN A 302 5.86 -27.55 -3.25
C GLN A 302 5.22 -26.21 -2.83
N PRO A 303 4.51 -26.18 -1.69
CA PRO A 303 4.01 -24.94 -1.13
C PRO A 303 5.14 -24.06 -0.60
N PHE A 304 4.79 -22.82 -0.25
CA PHE A 304 5.70 -21.85 0.37
C PHE A 304 6.94 -21.49 -0.47
N PRO A 305 6.87 -21.36 -1.82
CA PRO A 305 8.01 -20.85 -2.55
C PRO A 305 8.34 -19.45 -2.04
N SER A 306 9.63 -19.10 -1.97
CA SER A 306 10.00 -17.73 -1.62
C SER A 306 9.61 -16.78 -2.75
N LEU A 307 9.35 -15.52 -2.44
CA LEU A 307 9.11 -14.50 -3.45
C LEU A 307 10.29 -14.37 -4.44
N ALA A 308 11.50 -14.61 -3.96
CA ALA A 308 12.70 -14.62 -4.80
C ALA A 308 12.63 -15.75 -5.84
N ASP A 309 12.25 -16.96 -5.43
CA ASP A 309 12.12 -18.10 -6.33
C ASP A 309 11.04 -17.86 -7.39
N VAL A 310 9.90 -17.27 -7.00
CA VAL A 310 8.84 -16.91 -7.95
C VAL A 310 9.31 -15.84 -8.96
N LEU A 311 10.03 -14.81 -8.51
CA LEU A 311 10.56 -13.77 -9.39
C LEU A 311 11.60 -14.32 -10.39
N ASP A 312 12.40 -15.29 -9.98
CA ASP A 312 13.39 -15.97 -10.82
C ASP A 312 12.75 -16.98 -11.80
N ALA A 313 11.69 -17.68 -11.38
CA ALA A 313 11.13 -18.81 -12.13
C ALA A 313 10.13 -18.44 -13.24
N ILE A 314 9.44 -17.31 -13.12
CA ILE A 314 8.42 -16.89 -14.10
C ILE A 314 9.06 -16.00 -15.17
N ASP A 315 8.62 -16.08 -16.43
CA ASP A 315 9.11 -15.27 -17.55
C ASP A 315 9.01 -13.76 -17.24
N GLN A 316 10.07 -12.97 -17.45
CA GLN A 316 10.18 -11.55 -17.09
C GLN A 316 9.09 -10.64 -17.70
N HIS A 317 8.49 -11.06 -18.82
CA HIS A 317 7.45 -10.31 -19.51
C HIS A 317 6.04 -10.64 -19.05
N VAL A 318 5.86 -11.47 -18.02
CA VAL A 318 4.57 -11.63 -17.32
C VAL A 318 4.45 -10.58 -16.22
N GLY A 319 3.34 -9.86 -16.13
CA GLY A 319 3.18 -8.89 -15.04
C GLY A 319 2.84 -9.57 -13.72
N PHE A 320 3.26 -9.01 -12.59
CA PHE A 320 2.92 -9.51 -11.27
C PHE A 320 1.96 -8.56 -10.56
N ASN A 321 0.91 -9.11 -9.98
CA ASN A 321 0.15 -8.46 -8.91
C ASN A 321 0.54 -9.12 -7.59
N ILE A 322 1.36 -8.44 -6.78
CA ILE A 322 1.85 -8.96 -5.51
C ILE A 322 0.92 -8.48 -4.40
N GLU A 323 0.06 -9.37 -3.89
CA GLU A 323 -0.78 -9.06 -2.74
C GLU A 323 0.05 -9.18 -1.45
N VAL A 324 0.33 -8.06 -0.78
CA VAL A 324 0.97 -8.06 0.53
C VAL A 324 -0.10 -8.37 1.58
N LYS A 325 -0.03 -9.55 2.20
CA LYS A 325 -0.98 -9.94 3.25
C LYS A 325 -0.63 -9.26 4.56
N TRP A 326 -1.64 -8.69 5.22
CA TRP A 326 -1.55 -8.14 6.56
C TRP A 326 -2.89 -8.36 7.28
N SER A 327 -2.85 -9.03 8.44
CA SER A 327 -4.06 -9.38 9.18
C SER A 327 -4.67 -8.15 9.83
N GLN A 328 -5.99 -7.98 9.66
CA GLN A 328 -6.74 -6.84 10.18
C GLN A 328 -7.73 -7.25 11.28
N ARG A 329 -8.13 -6.26 12.08
CA ARG A 329 -9.26 -6.41 13.00
C ARG A 329 -10.58 -6.37 12.23
N LEU A 330 -11.46 -7.30 12.54
CA LEU A 330 -12.84 -7.33 12.08
C LEU A 330 -13.71 -6.42 12.93
N LYS A 331 -14.89 -6.06 12.42
CA LYS A 331 -15.82 -5.12 13.07
C LYS A 331 -16.32 -5.58 14.45
N ASP A 332 -16.27 -6.88 14.75
CA ASP A 332 -16.61 -7.41 16.08
C ASP A 332 -15.44 -7.38 17.09
N GLY A 333 -14.27 -6.90 16.66
CA GLY A 333 -13.06 -6.82 17.46
C GLY A 333 -12.14 -8.04 17.38
N THR A 334 -12.57 -9.12 16.72
CA THR A 334 -11.70 -10.28 16.44
C THR A 334 -10.66 -9.94 15.37
N MET A 335 -9.61 -10.75 15.27
CA MET A 335 -8.55 -10.63 14.25
C MET A 335 -8.75 -11.69 13.16
N GLU A 336 -8.33 -11.41 11.92
CA GLU A 336 -8.32 -12.42 10.84
C GLU A 336 -7.36 -13.58 11.12
N GLU A 337 -6.27 -13.30 11.83
CA GLU A 337 -5.36 -14.31 12.38
C GLU A 337 -5.59 -14.39 13.90
N GLU A 338 -5.39 -15.54 14.55
CA GLU A 338 -5.74 -15.70 15.98
C GLU A 338 -4.97 -14.73 16.92
N PHE A 339 -3.87 -14.16 16.46
CA PHE A 339 -2.95 -13.34 17.26
C PHE A 339 -2.68 -11.98 16.59
N GLU A 340 -2.17 -11.00 17.33
CA GLU A 340 -1.73 -9.74 16.72
C GLU A 340 -0.34 -9.86 16.09
N HIS A 341 -0.12 -9.14 14.98
CA HIS A 341 1.21 -9.03 14.37
C HIS A 341 2.21 -8.38 15.35
N THR A 342 3.24 -9.14 15.69
CA THR A 342 4.34 -8.67 16.55
C THR A 342 5.43 -7.95 15.74
N ILE A 343 5.48 -8.19 14.43
CA ILE A 343 6.44 -7.55 13.52
C ILE A 343 6.10 -6.08 13.29
N ASP A 344 7.13 -5.25 13.19
CA ASP A 344 6.99 -3.84 12.87
C ASP A 344 6.66 -3.65 11.37
N ARG A 345 5.67 -2.80 11.05
CA ARG A 345 5.21 -2.58 9.67
C ARG A 345 6.32 -2.08 8.73
N ASN A 346 7.24 -1.22 9.20
CA ASN A 346 8.34 -0.73 8.36
C ASN A 346 9.27 -1.89 7.99
N LEU A 347 9.65 -2.71 8.97
CA LEU A 347 10.47 -3.90 8.73
C LEU A 347 9.78 -4.87 7.76
N TYR A 348 8.48 -5.11 7.94
CA TYR A 348 7.70 -6.02 7.11
C TYR A 348 7.73 -5.62 5.63
N VAL A 349 7.39 -4.36 5.36
CA VAL A 349 7.37 -3.80 4.00
C VAL A 349 8.78 -3.73 3.41
N ASP A 350 9.79 -3.35 4.20
CA ASP A 350 11.18 -3.26 3.74
C ASP A 350 11.74 -4.61 3.28
N CYS A 351 11.40 -5.71 3.96
CA CYS A 351 11.81 -7.06 3.56
C CYS A 351 11.25 -7.46 2.18
N ILE A 352 9.97 -7.17 1.95
CA ILE A 352 9.30 -7.48 0.67
C ILE A 352 9.88 -6.60 -0.44
N LEU A 353 9.95 -5.28 -0.23
CA LEU A 353 10.48 -4.36 -1.23
C LEU A 353 11.93 -4.67 -1.59
N ASN A 354 12.78 -5.06 -0.62
CA ASN A 354 14.16 -5.46 -0.86
C ASN A 354 14.27 -6.61 -1.88
N VAL A 355 13.43 -7.65 -1.72
CA VAL A 355 13.42 -8.78 -2.65
C VAL A 355 12.95 -8.34 -4.03
N VAL A 356 11.83 -7.61 -4.11
CA VAL A 356 11.26 -7.16 -5.39
C VAL A 356 12.23 -6.26 -6.15
N PHE A 357 12.86 -5.28 -5.51
CA PHE A 357 13.80 -4.37 -6.18
C PHE A 357 15.08 -5.06 -6.65
N ARG A 358 15.50 -6.14 -5.98
CA ARG A 358 16.68 -6.92 -6.38
C ARG A 358 16.40 -7.92 -7.50
N LYS A 359 15.18 -8.43 -7.59
CA LYS A 359 14.86 -9.62 -8.40
C LYS A 359 13.89 -9.37 -9.56
N ALA A 360 13.03 -8.35 -9.48
CA ALA A 360 12.03 -8.12 -10.52
C ALA A 360 12.61 -7.64 -11.87
N GLY A 361 13.81 -7.03 -11.87
CA GLY A 361 14.39 -6.45 -13.08
C GLY A 361 13.40 -5.48 -13.76
N ASP A 362 13.15 -5.65 -15.05
CA ASP A 362 12.25 -4.80 -15.83
C ASP A 362 10.78 -5.28 -15.85
N ARG A 363 10.45 -6.29 -15.03
CA ARG A 363 9.09 -6.83 -14.91
C ARG A 363 8.11 -5.73 -14.50
N ARG A 364 6.90 -5.77 -15.07
CA ARG A 364 5.77 -4.98 -14.59
C ARG A 364 5.24 -5.57 -13.31
N VAL A 365 5.33 -4.83 -12.21
CA VAL A 365 4.81 -5.23 -10.90
C VAL A 365 3.81 -4.19 -10.44
N VAL A 366 2.70 -4.66 -9.88
CA VAL A 366 1.72 -3.91 -9.11
C VAL A 366 1.70 -4.52 -7.71
N PHE A 367 1.71 -3.69 -6.68
CA PHE A 367 1.41 -4.17 -5.33
C PHE A 367 -0.08 -3.99 -5.02
N SER A 368 -0.67 -4.94 -4.30
CA SER A 368 -2.01 -4.79 -3.73
C SER A 368 -2.05 -5.16 -2.26
N CYS A 369 -2.98 -4.59 -1.48
CA CYS A 369 -3.20 -4.97 -0.08
C CYS A 369 -4.61 -4.55 0.37
N PHE A 370 -5.22 -5.31 1.29
CA PHE A 370 -6.47 -4.94 1.96
C PHE A 370 -6.25 -3.97 3.13
N ASP A 371 -5.03 -3.87 3.67
CA ASP A 371 -4.69 -2.93 4.73
C ASP A 371 -4.27 -1.56 4.11
N PRO A 372 -5.01 -0.48 4.40
CA PRO A 372 -4.75 0.84 3.82
C PRO A 372 -3.42 1.48 4.28
N ASP A 373 -2.92 1.11 5.45
CA ASP A 373 -1.67 1.63 5.98
C ASP A 373 -0.46 0.95 5.30
N ILE A 374 -0.53 -0.35 5.02
CA ILE A 374 0.45 -1.05 4.19
C ILE A 374 0.46 -0.47 2.77
N CYS A 375 -0.71 -0.18 2.17
CA CYS A 375 -0.77 0.52 0.87
C CYS A 375 -0.04 1.86 0.92
N THR A 376 -0.30 2.65 1.96
CA THR A 376 0.36 3.94 2.21
C THR A 376 1.88 3.77 2.32
N MET A 377 2.34 2.79 3.09
CA MET A 377 3.77 2.51 3.25
C MET A 377 4.43 2.09 1.94
N LEU A 378 3.82 1.17 1.18
CA LEU A 378 4.31 0.75 -0.13
C LEU A 378 4.40 1.93 -1.11
N ARG A 379 3.45 2.88 -1.03
CA ARG A 379 3.44 4.07 -1.89
C ARG A 379 4.49 5.10 -1.50
N PHE A 380 4.73 5.35 -0.22
CA PHE A 380 5.67 6.39 0.23
C PHE A 380 7.11 5.89 0.42
N LYS A 381 7.34 4.58 0.48
CA LYS A 381 8.70 4.00 0.57
C LYS A 381 9.43 3.90 -0.76
N GLN A 382 8.72 3.97 -1.89
CA GLN A 382 9.31 3.77 -3.21
C GLN A 382 8.56 4.51 -4.31
N ASN A 383 9.21 4.70 -5.46
CA ASN A 383 8.64 5.42 -6.61
C ASN A 383 8.62 4.59 -7.90
N ARG A 384 8.92 3.29 -7.88
CA ARG A 384 9.03 2.46 -9.10
C ARG A 384 7.72 1.77 -9.46
N TYR A 385 7.06 1.12 -8.51
CA TYR A 385 5.91 0.27 -8.75
C TYR A 385 4.62 0.92 -8.22
N PRO A 386 3.51 0.86 -8.99
CA PRO A 386 2.21 1.30 -8.52
C PRO A 386 1.67 0.41 -7.40
N VAL A 387 0.77 0.99 -6.61
CA VAL A 387 0.05 0.32 -5.53
C VAL A 387 -1.45 0.44 -5.80
N MET A 388 -2.18 -0.65 -5.60
CA MET A 388 -3.64 -0.74 -5.75
C MET A 388 -4.27 -1.16 -4.42
N PHE A 389 -5.38 -0.54 -4.04
CA PHE A 389 -6.05 -0.84 -2.77
C PHE A 389 -7.15 -1.90 -2.97
N LEU A 390 -7.03 -3.04 -2.28
CA LEU A 390 -8.06 -4.08 -2.27
C LEU A 390 -9.22 -3.63 -1.36
N THR A 391 -10.45 -3.73 -1.87
CA THR A 391 -11.65 -3.37 -1.11
C THR A 391 -12.63 -4.53 -1.09
N LEU A 392 -13.23 -4.77 0.08
CA LEU A 392 -14.35 -5.71 0.24
C LEU A 392 -15.60 -5.18 -0.48
N GLY A 393 -15.69 -3.85 -0.61
CA GLY A 393 -16.92 -3.19 -1.03
C GLY A 393 -18.09 -3.49 -0.09
N GLU A 394 -19.29 -3.16 -0.54
CA GLU A 394 -20.49 -3.62 0.12
C GLU A 394 -20.75 -5.11 -0.18
N THR A 395 -20.74 -5.96 0.83
CA THR A 395 -20.93 -7.41 0.65
C THR A 395 -21.69 -8.02 1.82
N THR A 396 -22.37 -9.13 1.55
CA THR A 396 -22.93 -10.00 2.60
C THR A 396 -22.10 -11.27 2.82
N LYS A 397 -21.09 -11.52 1.98
CA LYS A 397 -20.22 -12.72 2.01
C LYS A 397 -19.11 -12.63 3.06
N TYR A 398 -18.62 -11.41 3.32
CA TYR A 398 -17.48 -11.15 4.20
C TYR A 398 -17.84 -10.21 5.33
N GLN A 399 -17.21 -10.42 6.48
CA GLN A 399 -17.32 -9.50 7.61
C GLN A 399 -16.52 -8.24 7.32
N LYS A 400 -17.07 -7.08 7.68
CA LYS A 400 -16.40 -5.79 7.53
C LYS A 400 -15.20 -5.68 8.47
N TYR A 401 -14.17 -4.96 8.03
CA TYR A 401 -13.05 -4.56 8.88
C TYR A 401 -13.47 -3.51 9.90
N LEU A 402 -12.74 -3.43 11.00
CA LEU A 402 -12.86 -2.34 11.97
C LEU A 402 -12.44 -1.01 11.33
N ASP A 403 -11.39 -1.04 10.49
CA ASP A 403 -11.02 0.10 9.65
C ASP A 403 -12.07 0.30 8.55
N PRO A 404 -12.66 1.50 8.41
CA PRO A 404 -13.71 1.75 7.43
C PRO A 404 -13.19 1.91 5.99
N ARG A 405 -11.88 2.14 5.77
CA ARG A 405 -11.34 2.59 4.49
C ARG A 405 -11.58 1.61 3.35
N GLY A 406 -11.58 0.31 3.62
CA GLY A 406 -11.82 -0.77 2.63
C GLY A 406 -13.23 -1.37 2.62
N ASN A 407 -14.18 -0.79 3.37
CA ASN A 407 -15.52 -1.37 3.57
C ASN A 407 -16.57 -0.95 2.53
N THR A 408 -16.25 0.00 1.65
CA THR A 408 -17.05 0.41 0.48
C THR A 408 -16.12 0.79 -0.68
N ILE A 409 -16.64 0.82 -1.91
CA ILE A 409 -15.86 1.26 -3.06
C ILE A 409 -15.55 2.76 -2.98
N GLU A 410 -16.48 3.60 -2.54
CA GLU A 410 -16.28 5.04 -2.40
C GLU A 410 -15.14 5.36 -1.44
N MET A 411 -15.14 4.71 -0.27
CA MET A 411 -14.11 4.95 0.72
C MET A 411 -12.73 4.48 0.22
N ALA A 412 -12.70 3.38 -0.55
CA ALA A 412 -11.49 2.91 -1.18
C ALA A 412 -10.98 3.87 -2.27
N ILE A 413 -11.88 4.48 -3.04
CA ILE A 413 -11.55 5.56 -3.99
C ILE A 413 -10.96 6.75 -3.23
N TYR A 414 -11.63 7.23 -2.17
CA TYR A 414 -11.16 8.37 -1.39
C TYR A 414 -9.79 8.12 -0.77
N ASN A 415 -9.56 6.94 -0.17
CA ASN A 415 -8.26 6.57 0.36
C ASN A 415 -7.18 6.50 -0.74
N SER A 416 -7.53 5.98 -1.92
CA SER A 416 -6.62 5.88 -3.06
C SER A 416 -6.23 7.25 -3.61
N LEU A 417 -7.17 8.19 -3.66
CA LEU A 417 -6.89 9.58 -4.03
C LEU A 417 -6.01 10.28 -2.99
N ALA A 418 -6.33 10.11 -1.71
CA ALA A 418 -5.59 10.74 -0.62
C ALA A 418 -4.13 10.27 -0.62
N MET A 419 -3.90 8.97 -0.70
CA MET A 419 -2.56 8.39 -0.63
C MET A 419 -1.89 8.31 -2.00
N GLU A 420 -2.51 8.82 -3.06
CA GLU A 420 -2.01 8.80 -4.45
C GLU A 420 -1.63 7.39 -4.95
N LEU A 421 -2.51 6.43 -4.68
CA LEU A 421 -2.45 5.07 -5.21
C LEU A 421 -2.86 5.06 -6.69
N LEU A 422 -2.46 4.02 -7.43
CA LEU A 422 -2.82 3.88 -8.85
C LEU A 422 -4.33 3.60 -9.02
N GLY A 423 -4.93 2.89 -8.08
CA GLY A 423 -6.32 2.48 -8.19
C GLY A 423 -6.78 1.47 -7.15
N ILE A 424 -7.90 0.81 -7.45
CA ILE A 424 -8.57 -0.13 -6.55
C ILE A 424 -8.72 -1.52 -7.18
N VAL A 425 -8.78 -2.54 -6.33
CA VAL A 425 -9.12 -3.92 -6.69
C VAL A 425 -10.42 -4.26 -5.97
N ALA A 426 -11.55 -4.14 -6.68
CA ALA A 426 -12.88 -4.20 -6.10
C ALA A 426 -13.48 -5.62 -6.12
N HIS A 427 -14.24 -5.97 -5.09
CA HIS A 427 -14.96 -7.24 -5.08
C HIS A 427 -16.08 -7.24 -6.13
N THR A 428 -16.12 -8.26 -6.98
CA THR A 428 -16.99 -8.32 -8.16
C THR A 428 -18.48 -8.30 -7.82
N GLU A 429 -18.89 -8.87 -6.69
CA GLU A 429 -20.30 -8.82 -6.24
C GLU A 429 -20.83 -7.38 -6.18
N ASP A 430 -20.02 -6.44 -5.69
CA ASP A 430 -20.41 -5.04 -5.56
C ASP A 430 -20.53 -4.37 -6.93
N LEU A 431 -19.59 -4.66 -7.85
CA LEU A 431 -19.62 -4.15 -9.23
C LEU A 431 -20.79 -4.70 -10.05
N LEU A 432 -21.18 -5.96 -9.81
CA LEU A 432 -22.35 -6.55 -10.47
C LEU A 432 -23.65 -5.96 -9.92
N ARG A 433 -23.69 -5.64 -8.62
CA ARG A 433 -24.85 -4.99 -8.00
C ARG A 433 -25.01 -3.54 -8.46
N ASP A 434 -23.90 -2.80 -8.56
CA ASP A 434 -23.88 -1.42 -9.04
C ASP A 434 -22.72 -1.18 -10.03
N PRO A 435 -22.94 -1.40 -11.34
CA PRO A 435 -21.94 -1.13 -12.37
C PRO A 435 -21.49 0.34 -12.46
N THR A 436 -22.26 1.29 -11.90
CA THR A 436 -21.90 2.71 -11.94
C THR A 436 -20.65 3.01 -11.11
N LYS A 437 -20.32 2.16 -10.13
CA LYS A 437 -19.08 2.26 -9.32
C LYS A 437 -17.81 2.20 -10.16
N VAL A 438 -17.82 1.47 -11.28
CA VAL A 438 -16.69 1.43 -12.22
C VAL A 438 -16.46 2.81 -12.84
N ASN A 439 -17.54 3.49 -13.24
CA ASN A 439 -17.45 4.84 -13.79
C ASN A 439 -17.03 5.86 -12.72
N LEU A 440 -17.48 5.69 -11.47
CA LEU A 440 -17.05 6.54 -10.36
C LEU A 440 -15.53 6.47 -10.15
N ALA A 441 -14.96 5.26 -10.07
CA ALA A 441 -13.52 5.09 -9.90
C ALA A 441 -12.74 5.62 -11.12
N LYS A 442 -13.19 5.31 -12.34
CA LYS A 442 -12.51 5.73 -13.57
C LYS A 442 -12.57 7.25 -13.80
N SER A 443 -13.70 7.88 -13.52
CA SER A 443 -13.84 9.34 -13.62
C SER A 443 -12.99 10.08 -12.59
N SER A 444 -12.62 9.41 -11.49
CA SER A 444 -11.64 9.87 -10.51
C SER A 444 -10.18 9.63 -10.94
N GLY A 445 -9.96 9.10 -12.16
CA GLY A 445 -8.62 8.83 -12.71
C GLY A 445 -7.96 7.54 -12.21
N LEU A 446 -8.71 6.65 -11.56
CA LEU A 446 -8.17 5.42 -10.99
C LEU A 446 -8.23 4.23 -11.95
N VAL A 447 -7.23 3.36 -11.85
CA VAL A 447 -7.26 2.01 -12.44
C VAL A 447 -8.18 1.13 -11.60
N VAL A 448 -8.90 0.21 -12.25
CA VAL A 448 -9.90 -0.65 -11.61
C VAL A 448 -9.66 -2.07 -12.02
N PHE A 449 -9.26 -2.89 -11.04
CA PHE A 449 -9.25 -4.34 -11.14
C PHE A 449 -10.45 -4.89 -10.37
N CYS A 450 -10.80 -6.15 -10.60
CA CYS A 450 -11.74 -6.85 -9.73
C CYS A 450 -11.31 -8.26 -9.36
N TRP A 451 -11.84 -8.73 -8.24
CA TRP A 451 -11.60 -10.06 -7.68
C TRP A 451 -12.90 -10.67 -7.16
N GLY A 452 -12.94 -11.99 -7.01
CA GLY A 452 -14.05 -12.70 -6.37
C GLY A 452 -14.55 -13.87 -7.20
N ASP A 453 -15.29 -14.77 -6.55
CA ASP A 453 -15.74 -16.03 -7.14
C ASP A 453 -16.64 -15.83 -8.38
N ASP A 454 -17.34 -14.68 -8.46
CA ASP A 454 -18.20 -14.32 -9.58
C ASP A 454 -17.42 -14.09 -10.90
N ASN A 455 -16.10 -13.87 -10.83
CA ASN A 455 -15.24 -13.76 -12.01
C ASN A 455 -15.01 -15.10 -12.70
N ASN A 456 -15.34 -16.24 -12.08
CA ASN A 456 -15.11 -17.57 -12.64
C ASN A 456 -16.21 -17.98 -13.66
N CYS A 457 -16.69 -17.03 -14.45
CA CYS A 457 -17.77 -17.17 -15.42
C CYS A 457 -17.45 -16.37 -16.69
N LYS A 458 -17.55 -17.00 -17.87
CA LYS A 458 -17.23 -16.36 -19.16
C LYS A 458 -18.10 -15.13 -19.44
N ASP A 459 -19.38 -15.21 -19.12
CA ASP A 459 -20.32 -14.10 -19.35
C ASP A 459 -20.01 -12.92 -18.42
N THR A 460 -19.67 -13.20 -17.15
CA THR A 460 -19.24 -12.17 -16.20
C THR A 460 -17.93 -11.51 -16.65
N ILE A 461 -16.92 -12.28 -17.04
CA ILE A 461 -15.65 -11.75 -17.55
C ILE A 461 -15.91 -10.83 -18.74
N LYS A 462 -16.70 -11.30 -19.72
CA LYS A 462 -17.04 -10.50 -20.91
C LYS A 462 -17.74 -9.20 -20.53
N PHE A 463 -18.74 -9.26 -19.67
CA PHE A 463 -19.47 -8.08 -19.17
C PHE A 463 -18.53 -7.08 -18.49
N LEU A 464 -17.64 -7.54 -17.61
CA LEU A 464 -16.68 -6.68 -16.91
C LEU A 464 -15.66 -6.03 -17.86
N LYS A 465 -15.20 -6.76 -18.89
CA LYS A 465 -14.35 -6.19 -19.94
C LYS A 465 -15.09 -5.12 -20.75
N GLU A 466 -16.35 -5.35 -21.11
CA GLU A 466 -17.20 -4.38 -21.82
C GLU A 466 -17.52 -3.14 -20.97
N LEU A 467 -17.67 -3.30 -19.66
CA LEU A 467 -17.80 -2.21 -18.69
C LEU A 467 -16.50 -1.38 -18.58
N GLY A 468 -15.39 -1.89 -19.11
CA GLY A 468 -14.12 -1.19 -19.23
C GLY A 468 -13.25 -1.28 -17.98
N LEU A 469 -13.31 -2.40 -17.25
CA LEU A 469 -12.31 -2.73 -16.24
C LEU A 469 -10.92 -2.88 -16.87
N HIS A 470 -9.89 -2.55 -16.10
CA HIS A 470 -8.50 -2.61 -16.58
C HIS A 470 -7.93 -4.02 -16.49
N ALA A 471 -8.28 -4.77 -15.45
CA ALA A 471 -7.92 -6.18 -15.30
C ALA A 471 -8.96 -6.95 -14.49
N ILE A 472 -9.03 -8.27 -14.69
CA ILE A 472 -9.96 -9.17 -14.00
C ILE A 472 -9.14 -10.33 -13.42
N ILE A 473 -9.26 -10.56 -12.12
CA ILE A 473 -8.56 -11.62 -11.39
C ILE A 473 -9.50 -12.82 -11.25
N TYR A 474 -9.12 -13.98 -11.81
CA TYR A 474 -9.98 -15.17 -11.83
C TYR A 474 -9.21 -16.49 -11.84
N ASP A 475 -9.91 -17.57 -11.50
CA ASP A 475 -9.42 -18.94 -11.44
C ASP A 475 -9.56 -19.64 -12.80
N LYS A 476 -9.00 -20.86 -12.97
CA LYS A 476 -9.29 -21.75 -14.12
C LYS A 476 -9.13 -21.09 -15.49
N MET A 477 -8.02 -20.38 -15.69
CA MET A 477 -7.71 -19.71 -16.96
C MET A 477 -7.69 -20.69 -18.14
N ASP A 478 -7.31 -21.93 -17.91
CA ASP A 478 -7.33 -23.05 -18.86
C ASP A 478 -8.72 -23.32 -19.46
N VAL A 479 -9.79 -23.05 -18.71
CA VAL A 479 -11.18 -23.25 -19.16
C VAL A 479 -11.79 -21.95 -19.69
N LEU A 480 -11.47 -20.84 -19.03
CA LEU A 480 -12.16 -19.56 -19.20
C LEU A 480 -11.57 -18.69 -20.32
N THR A 481 -10.29 -18.86 -20.67
CA THR A 481 -9.68 -18.14 -21.80
C THR A 481 -9.98 -18.81 -23.14
N SER A 482 -9.85 -18.03 -24.22
CA SER A 482 -9.83 -18.60 -25.58
C SER A 482 -8.52 -19.35 -25.79
N LYS A 483 -8.56 -20.53 -26.43
CA LYS A 483 -7.38 -21.37 -26.72
C LYS A 483 -6.30 -20.70 -27.61
N GLU A 484 -6.52 -19.47 -28.06
CA GLU A 484 -5.51 -18.70 -28.77
C GLU A 484 -4.48 -18.18 -27.76
N VAL A 485 -3.27 -18.72 -27.82
CA VAL A 485 -2.14 -18.25 -27.00
C VAL A 485 -1.81 -16.82 -27.41
N LYS A 486 -2.33 -15.86 -26.64
CA LYS A 486 -2.03 -14.44 -26.82
C LYS A 486 -0.63 -14.16 -26.28
N GLN A 487 0.20 -13.45 -27.04
CA GLN A 487 1.47 -12.95 -26.51
C GLN A 487 1.20 -11.91 -25.42
N SER A 488 1.94 -11.98 -24.32
CA SER A 488 1.86 -11.01 -23.21
C SER A 488 1.89 -9.57 -23.75
N VAL A 489 0.95 -8.74 -23.27
CA VAL A 489 0.90 -7.31 -23.61
C VAL A 489 2.17 -6.57 -23.23
N PHE A 490 2.90 -7.03 -22.21
CA PHE A 490 4.16 -6.43 -21.78
C PHE A 490 5.33 -6.83 -22.68
N LEU A 491 5.31 -8.06 -23.21
CA LEU A 491 6.28 -8.49 -24.22
C LEU A 491 6.08 -7.69 -25.52
N LEU A 492 4.83 -7.50 -25.95
CA LEU A 492 4.52 -6.69 -27.14
C LEU A 492 5.00 -5.25 -26.96
N GLN A 493 4.75 -4.63 -25.81
CA GLN A 493 5.26 -3.29 -25.50
C GLN A 493 6.80 -3.23 -25.49
N ALA A 494 7.47 -4.23 -24.92
CA ALA A 494 8.93 -4.28 -24.88
C ALA A 494 9.53 -4.34 -26.30
N LYS A 495 8.94 -5.16 -27.19
CA LYS A 495 9.32 -5.24 -28.61
C LYS A 495 9.06 -3.93 -29.36
N GLU A 496 7.91 -3.28 -29.14
CA GLU A 496 7.60 -1.97 -29.73
C GLU A 496 8.65 -0.93 -29.33
N SER A 497 8.98 -0.87 -28.03
CA SER A 497 9.97 0.06 -27.49
C SER A 497 11.37 -0.20 -28.06
N GLN A 498 11.80 -1.46 -28.15
CA GLN A 498 13.07 -1.83 -28.78
C GLN A 498 13.12 -1.44 -30.26
N ASN A 499 12.03 -1.66 -30.99
CA ASN A 499 11.93 -1.28 -32.40
C ASN A 499 12.00 0.25 -32.59
N GLU A 500 11.40 1.03 -31.70
CA GLU A 500 11.51 2.50 -31.72
C GLU A 500 12.94 2.97 -31.46
N ILE A 501 13.62 2.38 -30.47
CA ILE A 501 15.03 2.67 -30.19
C ILE A 501 15.91 2.35 -31.41
N LEU A 502 15.71 1.19 -32.04
CA LEU A 502 16.45 0.80 -33.25
C LEU A 502 16.19 1.76 -34.41
N LYS A 503 14.94 2.24 -34.58
CA LYS A 503 14.61 3.26 -35.60
C LYS A 503 15.31 4.59 -35.31
N LEU A 504 15.33 5.03 -34.05
CA LEU A 504 16.02 6.25 -33.64
C LEU A 504 17.53 6.15 -33.88
N GLN A 505 18.14 5.02 -33.52
CA GLN A 505 19.56 4.75 -33.79
C GLN A 505 19.86 4.71 -35.30
N ALA A 506 19.00 4.07 -36.10
CA ALA A 506 19.16 4.04 -37.56
C ALA A 506 19.05 5.44 -38.19
N LEU A 507 18.16 6.29 -37.69
CA LEU A 507 18.03 7.69 -38.10
C LEU A 507 19.27 8.52 -37.74
N GLU A 508 19.82 8.30 -36.55
CA GLU A 508 21.03 8.98 -36.09
C GLU A 508 22.26 8.54 -36.89
N MET A 509 22.42 7.25 -37.14
CA MET A 509 23.46 6.71 -38.04
C MET A 509 23.29 7.19 -39.48
N GLY A 510 22.05 7.26 -39.99
CA GLY A 510 21.75 7.78 -41.32
C GLY A 510 22.12 9.26 -41.51
N LYS A 511 21.95 10.09 -40.47
CA LYS A 511 22.44 11.49 -40.46
C LYS A 511 23.96 11.55 -40.48
N LEU A 512 24.64 10.73 -39.67
CA LEU A 512 26.11 10.62 -39.65
C LEU A 512 26.72 10.20 -40.99
N TRP A 513 26.01 9.39 -41.78
CA TRP A 513 26.45 9.00 -43.13
C TRP A 513 26.25 10.11 -44.17
N HIS A 514 25.18 10.90 -44.08
CA HIS A 514 24.95 12.02 -45.00
C HIS A 514 25.90 13.20 -44.75
N ASP A 515 26.30 13.45 -43.50
CA ASP A 515 27.23 14.53 -43.15
C ASP A 515 28.72 14.18 -43.43
N ASN A 516 29.04 12.91 -43.70
CA ASN A 516 30.40 12.43 -43.99
C ASN A 516 30.65 12.06 -45.46
N VAL A 517 29.76 12.41 -46.39
CA VAL A 517 30.04 12.21 -47.83
C VAL A 517 31.01 13.30 -48.31
N PRO A 518 32.25 12.97 -48.75
CA PRO A 518 33.17 13.96 -49.27
C PRO A 518 32.59 14.52 -50.57
N VAL A 519 32.39 15.83 -50.63
CA VAL A 519 32.05 16.53 -51.88
C VAL A 519 33.23 16.36 -52.84
N VAL A 520 33.13 15.40 -53.77
CA VAL A 520 34.10 15.25 -54.85
C VAL A 520 33.90 16.43 -55.81
N HIS A 521 34.69 17.48 -55.64
CA HIS A 521 34.80 18.55 -56.63
C HIS A 521 35.39 17.99 -57.93
N LYS A 522 34.54 17.81 -58.94
CA LYS A 522 35.00 17.66 -60.32
C LYS A 522 35.61 18.99 -60.79
N LYS A 523 36.93 18.99 -60.99
CA LYS A 523 37.66 20.07 -61.67
C LYS A 523 37.23 20.15 -63.14
N HIS A 524 36.91 21.36 -63.59
CA HIS A 524 37.04 21.77 -64.98
C HIS A 524 38.36 22.50 -65.18
#